data_AF-B1KJ74-F1
#
_entry.id   AF-B1KJ74-F1
#
_cell.length_a   1.000
_cell.length_b   1.000
_cell.length_c   1.000
_cell.angle_alpha   90.00
_cell.angle_beta   90.00
_cell.angle_gamma   90.00
#
_symmetry.space_group_name_H-M   'P 1'
#
loop_
_entity.id
_entity.type
_entity.pdbx_description
1 polymer ?
#
loop_
_entity_poly.entity_id
_entity_poly.type
_entity_poly.pdbx_seq_one_letter_code
_entity_poly.pdbx_strand_id
1 'polypeptide(L)'
;MYLRDDAGQVIAGLTGKIFGGWLHVEFLWVDEAHRNKDYGAKILSEAENEAISKGCKASSLDTFSFQALNFYLKQGYEVVGELDGYYGTHRRHYLRKQLTRK
;
A
#
# COMPACT_ATOMS: atom_id res chain seq x y z
N MET A 1 4.45 7.97 -6.70
CA MET A 1 4.42 7.26 -8.00
C MET A 1 3.03 7.38 -8.59
N TYR A 2 2.92 7.40 -9.92
CA TYR A 2 1.64 7.45 -10.61
C TYR A 2 1.68 6.47 -11.79
N LEU A 3 0.58 5.75 -11.99
CA LEU A 3 0.35 4.95 -13.19
C LEU A 3 -0.63 5.72 -14.08
N ARG A 4 -0.30 5.82 -15.37
CA ARG A 4 -1.10 6.51 -16.38
C ARG A 4 -1.60 5.53 -17.43
N ASP A 5 -2.74 5.82 -18.02
CA ASP A 5 -3.26 5.11 -19.20
C ASP A 5 -2.59 5.60 -20.49
N ASP A 6 -3.01 5.03 -21.63
CA ASP A 6 -2.50 5.37 -22.96
C ASP A 6 -2.80 6.83 -23.37
N ALA A 7 -3.83 7.44 -22.76
CA ALA A 7 -4.17 8.85 -22.96
C ALA A 7 -3.39 9.79 -22.02
N GLY A 8 -2.56 9.26 -21.13
CA GLY A 8 -1.77 10.02 -20.16
C GLY A 8 -2.50 10.41 -18.88
N GLN A 9 -3.76 9.96 -18.70
CA GLN A 9 -4.55 10.21 -17.50
C GLN A 9 -4.03 9.36 -16.34
N VAL A 10 -3.92 9.95 -15.14
CA VAL A 10 -3.54 9.21 -13.94
C VAL A 10 -4.70 8.31 -13.52
N ILE A 11 -4.46 7.01 -13.46
CA ILE A 11 -5.46 5.98 -13.10
C ILE A 11 -5.12 5.23 -11.81
N ALA A 12 -3.89 5.36 -11.31
CA ALA A 12 -3.51 4.92 -9.97
C ALA A 12 -2.35 5.77 -9.42
N GLY A 13 -2.26 5.87 -8.09
CA GLY A 13 -1.24 6.65 -7.41
C GLY A 13 -0.85 6.03 -6.07
N LEU A 14 0.43 6.15 -5.73
CA LEU A 14 0.96 5.79 -4.40
C LEU A 14 1.88 6.91 -3.91
N THR A 15 1.65 7.36 -2.68
CA THR A 15 2.60 8.20 -1.94
C THR A 15 3.07 7.48 -0.69
N GLY A 16 4.30 7.76 -0.30
CA GLY A 16 4.92 7.15 0.86
C GLY A 16 6.25 7.79 1.17
N LYS A 17 6.84 7.37 2.28
CA LYS A 17 8.11 7.87 2.79
C LYS A 17 9.06 6.72 3.01
N ILE A 18 10.35 6.97 2.77
CA ILE A 18 11.42 6.04 3.14
C ILE A 18 12.18 6.65 4.30
N PHE A 19 12.26 5.91 5.40
CA PHE A 19 12.99 6.32 6.59
C PHE A 19 13.43 5.10 7.41
N GLY A 20 14.64 5.14 7.97
CA GLY A 20 15.14 4.08 8.87
C GLY A 20 15.24 2.68 8.24
N GLY A 21 15.33 2.57 6.91
CA GLY A 21 15.32 1.27 6.21
C GLY A 21 13.92 0.68 6.01
N TRP A 22 12.87 1.50 6.13
CA TRP A 22 11.48 1.12 5.90
C TRP A 22 10.85 1.99 4.81
N LEU A 23 9.97 1.40 4.03
CA LEU A 23 8.93 2.12 3.28
C LEU A 23 7.70 2.26 4.18
N HIS A 24 7.17 3.46 4.30
CA HIS A 24 5.83 3.68 4.85
C HIS A 24 4.92 4.16 3.72
N VAL A 25 3.91 3.37 3.36
CA VAL A 25 2.89 3.76 2.37
C VAL A 25 1.84 4.61 3.05
N GLU A 26 1.72 5.88 2.63
CA GLU A 26 0.79 6.85 3.19
C GLU A 26 -0.57 6.80 2.48
N PHE A 27 -0.55 6.79 1.15
CA PHE A 27 -1.76 6.72 0.35
C PHE A 27 -1.56 5.79 -0.84
N LEU A 28 -2.58 4.97 -1.11
CA LEU A 28 -2.72 4.19 -2.34
C LEU A 28 -4.12 4.44 -2.88
N TRP A 29 -4.20 4.82 -4.14
CA TRP A 29 -5.46 5.11 -4.81
C TRP A 29 -5.48 4.50 -6.21
N VAL A 30 -6.66 4.02 -6.61
CA VAL A 30 -6.96 3.56 -7.97
C VAL A 30 -8.28 4.18 -8.36
N ASP A 31 -8.31 4.76 -9.55
CA ASP A 31 -9.51 5.28 -10.19
C ASP A 31 -10.60 4.21 -10.22
N GLU A 32 -11.84 4.61 -9.96
CA GLU A 32 -12.93 3.67 -9.75
C GLU A 32 -13.20 2.79 -10.97
N ALA A 33 -13.13 3.34 -12.19
CA ALA A 33 -13.31 2.61 -13.44
C ALA A 33 -12.16 1.63 -13.74
N HIS A 34 -11.07 1.72 -12.96
CA HIS A 34 -9.85 0.94 -13.12
C HIS A 34 -9.60 -0.03 -11.96
N ARG A 35 -10.50 -0.09 -10.97
CA ARG A 35 -10.41 -1.08 -9.88
C ARG A 35 -10.58 -2.51 -10.39
N ASN A 36 -10.08 -3.48 -9.61
CA ASN A 36 -10.10 -4.91 -9.93
C ASN A 36 -9.31 -5.31 -11.20
N LYS A 37 -8.39 -4.45 -11.67
CA LYS A 37 -7.46 -4.70 -12.78
C LYS A 37 -6.00 -4.75 -12.33
N ASP A 38 -5.77 -5.08 -11.06
CA ASP A 38 -4.45 -5.19 -10.43
C ASP A 38 -3.55 -3.93 -10.44
N TYR A 39 -4.04 -2.76 -10.87
CA TYR A 39 -3.23 -1.53 -10.86
C TYR A 39 -2.73 -1.14 -9.47
N GLY A 40 -3.56 -1.34 -8.44
CA GLY A 40 -3.14 -1.11 -7.05
C GLY A 40 -2.01 -2.05 -6.63
N ALA A 41 -2.09 -3.32 -7.04
CA ALA A 41 -1.05 -4.33 -6.80
C ALA A 41 0.25 -3.97 -7.53
N LYS A 42 0.13 -3.53 -8.79
CA LYS A 42 1.25 -3.14 -9.65
C LYS A 42 2.02 -1.95 -9.06
N ILE A 43 1.33 -0.84 -8.77
CA ILE A 43 2.00 0.36 -8.25
C ILE A 43 2.57 0.15 -6.84
N LEU A 44 1.92 -0.68 -6.01
CA LEU A 44 2.46 -1.08 -4.72
C LEU A 44 3.76 -1.88 -4.89
N SER A 45 3.78 -2.85 -5.80
CA SER A 45 4.99 -3.63 -6.10
C SER A 45 6.12 -2.76 -6.65
N GLU A 46 5.82 -1.76 -7.48
CA GLU A 46 6.80 -0.80 -7.98
C GLU A 46 7.43 0.01 -6.83
N ALA A 47 6.61 0.50 -5.90
CA ALA A 47 7.09 1.22 -4.72
C ALA A 47 7.94 0.33 -3.79
N GLU A 48 7.53 -0.91 -3.58
CA GLU A 48 8.28 -1.90 -2.79
C GLU A 48 9.65 -2.20 -3.42
N ASN A 49 9.70 -2.38 -4.74
CA ASN A 49 10.95 -2.60 -5.47
C ASN A 49 11.89 -1.39 -5.39
N GLU A 50 11.36 -0.16 -5.49
CA GLU A 50 12.17 1.04 -5.27
C GLU A 50 12.68 1.14 -3.83
N ALA A 51 11.86 0.76 -2.84
CA ALA A 51 12.31 0.73 -1.46
C ALA A 51 13.44 -0.29 -1.24
N ILE A 52 13.32 -1.48 -1.83
CA ILE A 52 14.37 -2.51 -1.82
C ILE A 52 15.67 -1.99 -2.44
N SER A 53 15.58 -1.29 -3.58
CA SER A 53 16.77 -0.73 -4.25
C SER A 53 17.48 0.32 -3.40
N LYS A 54 16.74 1.03 -2.54
CA LYS A 54 17.25 1.99 -1.54
C LYS A 54 17.66 1.34 -0.21
N GLY A 55 17.68 0.00 -0.14
CA GLY A 55 18.15 -0.75 1.03
C GLY A 55 17.10 -0.98 2.11
N CYS A 56 15.82 -0.68 1.85
CA CYS A 56 14.76 -0.97 2.80
C CYS A 56 14.59 -2.49 3.00
N LYS A 57 14.27 -2.89 4.23
CA LYS A 57 14.06 -4.29 4.62
C LYS A 57 12.60 -4.63 4.84
N ALA A 58 11.76 -3.62 5.04
CA ALA A 58 10.34 -3.82 5.27
C ALA A 58 9.53 -2.63 4.76
N SER A 59 8.24 -2.89 4.57
CA SER A 59 7.21 -1.90 4.27
C SER A 59 6.17 -1.90 5.38
N SER A 60 5.60 -0.74 5.69
CA SER A 60 4.50 -0.58 6.64
C SER A 60 3.43 0.34 6.08
N LEU A 61 2.21 0.17 6.58
CA LEU A 61 1.08 1.04 6.31
C LEU A 61 0.02 0.86 7.39
N ASP A 62 -1.01 1.69 7.34
CA ASP A 62 -2.24 1.43 8.06
C ASP A 62 -3.46 1.58 7.13
N THR A 63 -4.55 0.92 7.50
CA THR A 63 -5.80 0.95 6.74
C THR A 63 -6.97 0.80 7.70
N PHE A 64 -8.07 1.50 7.44
CA PHE A 64 -9.30 1.29 8.20
C PHE A 64 -10.03 0.01 7.79
N SER A 65 -10.89 -0.49 8.67
CA SER A 65 -11.70 -1.70 8.43
C SER A 65 -12.73 -1.54 7.30
N PHE A 66 -13.14 -0.31 6.99
CA PHE A 66 -13.97 0.01 5.82
C PHE A 66 -13.16 0.20 4.53
N GLN A 67 -11.82 0.12 4.61
CA GLN A 67 -10.91 0.21 3.47
C GLN A 67 -10.37 -1.18 3.11
N ALA A 68 -9.23 -1.21 2.41
CA ALA A 68 -8.76 -2.35 1.65
C ALA A 68 -7.85 -3.29 2.47
N LEU A 69 -8.25 -3.70 3.69
CA LEU A 69 -7.46 -4.64 4.51
C LEU A 69 -7.13 -5.93 3.75
N ASN A 70 -8.16 -6.56 3.18
CA ASN A 70 -8.01 -7.80 2.42
C ASN A 70 -7.13 -7.66 1.17
N PHE A 71 -7.05 -6.44 0.61
CA PHE A 71 -6.13 -6.18 -0.49
C PHE A 71 -4.68 -6.30 -0.01
N TYR A 72 -4.30 -5.62 1.07
CA TYR A 72 -2.92 -5.67 1.58
C TYR A 72 -2.52 -7.06 2.08
N LEU A 73 -3.44 -7.79 2.71
CA LEU A 73 -3.20 -9.18 3.12
C LEU A 73 -2.84 -10.08 1.92
N LYS A 74 -3.55 -9.94 0.78
CA LYS A 74 -3.22 -10.67 -0.46
C LYS A 74 -1.84 -10.31 -1.02
N GLN A 75 -1.34 -9.12 -0.73
CA GLN A 75 -0.02 -8.66 -1.16
C GLN A 75 1.10 -9.11 -0.21
N GLY A 76 0.79 -9.93 0.81
CA GLY A 76 1.75 -10.47 1.76
C GLY A 76 2.05 -9.54 2.94
N TYR A 77 1.18 -8.56 3.20
CA TYR A 77 1.22 -7.82 4.46
C TYR A 77 0.58 -8.63 5.58
N GLU A 78 1.08 -8.44 6.79
CA GLU A 78 0.58 -9.02 8.03
C GLU A 78 0.11 -7.91 8.96
N VAL A 79 -0.97 -8.14 9.71
CA VAL A 79 -1.40 -7.22 10.76
C VAL A 79 -0.46 -7.35 11.96
N VAL A 80 0.04 -6.22 12.45
CA VAL A 80 0.93 -6.14 13.63
C VAL A 80 0.30 -5.36 14.79
N GLY A 81 -0.83 -4.71 14.55
CA GLY A 81 -1.57 -3.99 15.57
C GLY A 81 -2.93 -3.55 15.04
N GLU A 82 -3.87 -3.39 15.97
CA GLU A 82 -5.22 -2.91 15.69
C GLU A 82 -5.61 -1.89 16.75
N LEU A 83 -6.39 -0.89 16.36
CA LEU A 83 -7.04 0.06 17.26
C LEU A 83 -8.53 0.12 16.96
N ASP A 84 -9.33 -0.10 17.98
CA ASP A 84 -10.79 -0.10 17.91
C ASP A 84 -11.40 1.28 18.22
N GLY A 85 -12.68 1.45 17.89
CA GLY A 85 -13.46 2.63 18.25
C GLY A 85 -13.28 3.84 17.33
N TYR A 86 -12.55 3.69 16.21
CA TYR A 86 -12.48 4.74 15.19
C TYR A 86 -13.86 4.98 14.59
N TYR A 87 -14.31 6.24 14.59
CA TYR A 87 -15.67 6.62 14.17
C TYR A 87 -16.78 5.77 14.84
N GLY A 88 -16.53 5.27 16.06
CA GLY A 88 -17.48 4.50 16.87
C GLY A 88 -17.60 3.01 16.50
N THR A 89 -17.39 2.62 15.25
CA THR A 89 -17.62 1.23 14.78
C THR A 89 -16.47 0.62 13.99
N HIS A 90 -15.46 1.41 13.62
CA HIS A 90 -14.40 0.98 12.72
C HIS A 90 -13.09 0.71 13.47
N ARG A 91 -12.24 -0.09 12.84
CA ARG A 91 -10.90 -0.43 13.33
C ARG A 91 -9.85 0.16 12.42
N ARG A 92 -8.71 0.51 12.97
CA ARG A 92 -7.50 0.85 12.21
C ARG A 92 -6.50 -0.29 12.35
N HIS A 93 -6.13 -0.90 11.25
CA HIS A 93 -5.15 -1.98 11.20
C HIS A 93 -3.80 -1.40 10.80
N TYR A 94 -2.75 -1.75 11.53
CA TYR A 94 -1.37 -1.46 11.20
C TYR A 94 -0.74 -2.71 10.63
N LEU A 95 -0.10 -2.57 9.47
CA LEU A 95 0.41 -3.68 8.70
C LEU A 95 1.91 -3.54 8.46
N ARG A 96 2.58 -4.68 8.36
CA ARG A 96 3.97 -4.77 7.88
C ARG A 96 4.09 -5.81 6.78
N LYS A 97 5.14 -5.68 5.97
CA LYS A 97 5.61 -6.70 5.04
C LYS A 97 7.14 -6.71 5.04
N GLN A 98 7.75 -7.88 5.17
CA GLN A 98 9.19 -8.01 4.93
C GLN A 98 9.45 -7.90 3.42
N LEU A 99 10.41 -7.07 3.04
CA LEU A 99 10.79 -6.86 1.65
C LEU A 99 12.00 -7.74 1.33
N THR A 100 11.78 -8.71 0.45
CA THR A 100 12.83 -9.58 -0.07
C THR A 100 13.04 -9.28 -1.55
N ARG A 101 14.29 -9.37 -2.02
CA ARG A 101 14.55 -9.42 -3.47
C ARG A 101 13.93 -10.72 -3.99
N LYS A 102 13.11 -10.59 -5.03
CA LYS A 102 12.70 -11.74 -5.85
C LYS A 102 13.84 -12.17 -6.76
#